data_AF-A0A3S8ZSL0-F1
#
_entry.id   AF-A0A3S8ZSL0-F1
#
_cell.length_a   1.000
_cell.length_b   1.000
_cell.length_c   1.000
_cell.angle_alpha   90.00
_cell.angle_beta   90.00
_cell.angle_gamma   90.00
#
_symmetry.space_group_name_H-M   'P 1'
#
loop_
_entity.id
_entity.type
_entity.pdbx_description
1 polymer ?
#
loop_
_entity_poly.entity_id
_entity_poly.type
_entity_poly.pdbx_seq_one_letter_code
_entity_poly.pdbx_strand_id
1 'polypeptide(L)'
;MSELLFRNFNVSLMTVDKGIDLVAANEAGKYFHIQVKTANIKEGVFSFGVKRKAFDANNSSQTFYVFVLHGQNKNDYLIIPNSILSNCIAMDIICGIDTYSLRVSYDSKTRKYTLNSKQDVTIHINRFGQIN
;
A
#
# COMPACT_ATOMS: atom_id res chain seq x y z
N MET A 1 -12.05 -0.90 5.01
CA MET A 1 -13.34 -0.26 4.67
C MET A 1 -13.78 0.70 5.78
N SER A 2 -14.02 0.20 7.00
CA SER A 2 -14.52 1.02 8.12
C SER A 2 -13.62 2.23 8.45
N GLU A 3 -12.30 2.07 8.45
CA GLU A 3 -11.36 3.16 8.80
C GLU A 3 -11.40 4.38 7.87
N LEU A 4 -11.78 4.22 6.59
CA LEU A 4 -11.92 5.33 5.64
C LEU A 4 -13.28 6.02 5.79
N LEU A 5 -14.35 5.25 6.01
CA LEU A 5 -15.69 5.77 6.30
C LEU A 5 -15.71 6.55 7.62
N PHE A 6 -14.97 6.10 8.64
CA PHE A 6 -14.78 6.81 9.91
C PHE A 6 -14.06 8.16 9.77
N ARG A 7 -13.45 8.44 8.61
CA ARG A 7 -12.73 9.69 8.31
C ARG A 7 -13.46 10.57 7.28
N ASN A 8 -14.79 10.42 7.14
CA ASN A 8 -15.61 11.16 6.17
C ASN A 8 -15.30 10.91 4.69
N PHE A 9 -14.52 9.87 4.34
CA PHE A 9 -14.35 9.51 2.93
C PHE A 9 -15.57 8.75 2.41
N ASN A 10 -16.04 9.12 1.23
CA ASN A 10 -17.06 8.35 0.53
C ASN A 10 -16.39 7.17 -0.18
N VAL A 11 -16.53 5.97 0.39
CA VAL A 11 -15.85 4.76 -0.09
C VAL A 11 -16.83 3.93 -0.89
N SER A 12 -16.53 3.72 -2.17
CA SER A 12 -17.27 2.80 -3.03
C SER A 12 -16.40 1.58 -3.39
N LEU A 13 -16.97 0.39 -3.22
CA LEU A 13 -16.39 -0.85 -3.75
C LEU A 13 -16.56 -0.82 -5.27
N MET A 14 -15.47 -0.97 -6.00
CA MET A 14 -15.53 -1.10 -7.46
C MET A 14 -15.58 -2.57 -7.84
N THR A 15 -16.68 -2.98 -8.48
CA THR A 15 -16.88 -4.33 -9.05
C THR A 15 -16.10 -4.56 -10.36
N VAL A 16 -15.30 -3.58 -10.81
CA VAL A 16 -14.62 -3.62 -12.11
C VAL A 16 -13.19 -4.16 -11.98
N ASP A 17 -12.93 -5.23 -12.73
CA ASP A 17 -11.75 -6.12 -12.79
C ASP A 17 -10.42 -5.45 -13.23
N LYS A 18 -10.19 -4.17 -12.90
CA LYS A 18 -8.95 -3.42 -13.23
C LYS A 18 -7.91 -3.40 -12.09
N GLY A 19 -8.17 -4.12 -10.99
CA GLY A 19 -7.26 -4.25 -9.86
C GLY A 19 -7.29 -3.08 -8.87
N ILE A 20 -8.33 -2.25 -8.90
CA ILE A 20 -8.62 -1.25 -7.87
C ILE A 20 -9.67 -1.83 -6.94
N ASP A 21 -9.33 -2.01 -5.67
CA ASP A 21 -10.25 -2.56 -4.67
C ASP A 21 -11.27 -1.51 -4.20
N LEU A 22 -10.83 -0.26 -4.07
CA LEU A 22 -11.62 0.81 -3.44
C LEU A 22 -11.41 2.13 -4.18
N VAL A 23 -12.48 2.91 -4.31
CA VAL A 23 -12.36 4.34 -4.65
C VAL A 23 -12.85 5.16 -3.47
N ALA A 24 -12.02 6.10 -3.05
CA ALA A 24 -12.35 7.08 -2.04
C ALA A 24 -12.49 8.44 -2.72
N ALA A 25 -13.57 9.17 -2.46
CA ALA A 25 -13.68 10.57 -2.81
C ALA A 25 -13.50 11.42 -1.55
N ASN A 26 -12.66 12.46 -1.61
CA ASN A 26 -12.62 13.46 -0.54
C ASN A 26 -13.80 14.44 -0.66
N GLU A 27 -14.01 15.24 0.38
CA GLU A 27 -15.05 16.27 0.44
C GLU A 27 -14.92 17.34 -0.66
N ALA A 28 -13.75 17.47 -1.29
CA ALA A 28 -13.50 18.36 -2.42
C ALA A 28 -13.81 17.74 -3.81
N GLY A 29 -14.37 16.52 -3.85
CA GLY A 29 -14.74 15.83 -5.10
C GLY A 29 -13.57 15.23 -5.88
N LYS A 30 -12.37 15.13 -5.27
CA LYS A 30 -11.24 14.40 -5.86
C LYS A 30 -11.38 12.92 -5.58
N TYR A 31 -11.25 12.13 -6.64
CA TYR A 31 -11.26 10.67 -6.58
C TYR A 31 -9.85 10.14 -6.38
N PHE A 32 -9.74 9.14 -5.51
CA PHE A 32 -8.52 8.42 -5.23
C PHE A 32 -8.77 6.93 -5.41
N HIS A 33 -7.87 6.28 -6.15
CA HIS A 33 -7.90 4.85 -6.35
C HIS A 33 -7.06 4.18 -5.26
N ILE A 34 -7.62 3.25 -4.53
CA ILE A 34 -6.95 2.55 -3.45
C ILE A 34 -6.88 1.06 -3.80
N GLN A 35 -5.66 0.54 -3.92
CA GLN A 35 -5.41 -0.88 -4.09
C GLN A 35 -5.00 -1.47 -2.74
N VAL A 36 -5.76 -2.46 -2.27
CA VAL A 36 -5.48 -3.11 -0.98
C VAL A 36 -4.82 -4.46 -1.22
N LYS A 37 -3.73 -4.74 -0.52
CA LYS A 37 -3.09 -6.05 -0.54
C LYS A 37 -2.86 -6.53 0.88
N THR A 38 -3.34 -7.72 1.18
CA THR A 38 -3.18 -8.32 2.51
C THR A 38 -2.15 -9.44 2.43
N ALA A 39 -1.19 -9.43 3.35
CA ALA A 39 -0.25 -10.54 3.52
C ALA A 39 -0.17 -10.92 4.99
N ASN A 40 -0.09 -12.23 5.22
CA ASN A 40 0.19 -12.79 6.54
C ASN A 40 1.69 -12.76 6.81
N ILE A 41 2.06 -12.57 8.06
CA ILE A 41 3.45 -12.70 8.49
C ILE A 41 3.96 -14.13 8.24
N LYS A 42 5.06 -14.26 7.49
CA LYS A 42 5.79 -15.52 7.30
C LYS A 42 7.25 -15.28 7.66
N GLU A 43 7.77 -16.00 8.64
CA GLU A 43 9.16 -15.89 9.09
C GLU A 43 9.58 -14.44 9.45
N GLY A 44 8.67 -13.65 10.02
CA GLY A 44 8.94 -12.24 10.35
C GLY A 44 8.83 -11.26 9.19
N VAL A 45 8.43 -11.72 8.00
CA VAL A 45 8.35 -10.92 6.77
C VAL A 45 6.95 -10.99 6.16
N PHE A 46 6.46 -9.84 5.71
CA PHE A 46 5.23 -9.72 4.93
C PHE A 46 5.58 -9.59 3.46
N SER A 47 5.16 -10.55 2.64
CA SER A 47 5.48 -10.56 1.21
C SER A 47 4.26 -10.17 0.38
N PHE A 48 4.43 -9.17 -0.48
CA PHE A 48 3.42 -8.67 -1.40
C PHE A 48 3.93 -8.70 -2.83
N GLY A 49 3.03 -9.00 -3.76
CA GLY A 49 3.29 -8.95 -5.20
C GLY A 49 2.37 -7.94 -5.87
N VAL A 50 2.94 -6.96 -6.56
CA VAL A 50 2.21 -6.01 -7.41
C VAL A 50 2.56 -6.31 -8.86
N LYS A 51 1.57 -6.75 -9.65
CA LYS A 51 1.77 -7.01 -11.08
C LYS A 51 2.17 -5.71 -11.78
N ARG A 52 3.22 -5.73 -12.59
CA ARG A 52 3.71 -4.56 -13.32
C ARG A 52 2.64 -3.97 -14.23
N LYS A 53 1.86 -4.82 -14.91
CA LYS A 53 0.71 -4.37 -15.73
C LYS A 53 -0.34 -3.62 -14.92
N ALA A 54 -0.64 -4.07 -13.69
CA ALA A 54 -1.61 -3.41 -12.83
C ALA A 54 -1.07 -2.09 -12.28
N PHE A 55 0.23 -2.03 -11.99
CA PHE A 55 0.91 -0.80 -11.61
C PHE A 55 0.89 0.23 -12.74
N ASP A 56 1.28 -0.17 -13.95
CA ASP A 56 1.34 0.69 -15.13
C ASP A 56 -0.05 1.20 -15.55
N ALA A 57 -1.06 0.32 -15.55
CA ALA A 57 -2.44 0.68 -15.85
C ALA A 57 -3.07 1.64 -14.83
N ASN A 58 -2.55 1.67 -13.60
CA ASN A 58 -3.02 2.52 -12.51
C ASN A 58 -1.99 3.58 -12.12
N ASN A 59 -1.05 3.91 -13.02
CA ASN A 59 0.02 4.90 -12.82
C ASN A 59 -0.51 6.35 -12.90
N SER A 60 -1.60 6.61 -12.19
CA SER A 60 -2.13 7.95 -11.96
C SER A 60 -1.64 8.46 -10.62
N SER A 61 -1.40 9.77 -10.52
CA SER A 61 -0.96 10.45 -9.29
C SER A 61 -1.95 10.34 -8.11
N GLN A 62 -3.15 9.81 -8.37
CA GLN A 62 -4.24 9.63 -7.42
C GLN A 62 -4.39 8.18 -6.92
N THR A 63 -3.44 7.30 -7.25
CA THR A 63 -3.46 5.89 -6.81
C THR A 63 -2.65 5.70 -5.53
N PHE A 64 -3.24 5.04 -4.54
CA PHE A 64 -2.63 4.66 -3.27
C PHE A 64 -2.63 3.14 -3.09
N TYR A 65 -1.54 2.62 -2.56
CA TYR A 65 -1.38 1.22 -2.21
C TYR A 65 -1.46 1.07 -0.71
N VAL A 66 -2.39 0.25 -0.23
CA VAL A 66 -2.56 -0.07 1.18
C VAL A 66 -2.17 -1.54 1.39
N PHE A 67 -1.02 -1.75 1.99
CA PHE A 67 -0.54 -3.07 2.35
C PHE A 67 -0.94 -3.39 3.80
N VAL A 68 -1.85 -4.34 3.96
CA VAL A 68 -2.28 -4.83 5.26
C VAL A 68 -1.27 -5.87 5.74
N LEU A 69 -0.52 -5.50 6.77
CA LEU A 69 0.43 -6.34 7.48
C LEU A 69 -0.35 -7.12 8.54
N HIS A 70 -0.87 -8.30 8.17
CA HIS A 70 -1.65 -9.13 9.07
C HIS A 70 -0.73 -9.95 9.99
N GLY A 71 -0.43 -9.39 11.16
CA GLY A 71 0.39 -10.02 12.19
C GLY A 71 -0.42 -10.93 13.11
N GLN A 72 0.27 -11.65 14.00
CA GLN A 72 -0.41 -12.57 14.93
C GLN A 72 -1.28 -11.87 15.99
N ASN A 73 -0.88 -10.69 16.46
CA ASN A 73 -1.58 -9.93 17.51
C ASN A 73 -2.16 -8.59 17.04
N LYS A 74 -1.70 -8.06 15.90
CA LYS A 74 -2.12 -6.76 15.39
C LYS A 74 -2.02 -6.70 13.88
N ASN A 75 -2.89 -5.87 13.31
CA ASN A 75 -2.88 -5.51 11.90
C ASN A 75 -2.33 -4.11 11.77
N ASP A 76 -1.22 -3.96 11.05
CA ASP A 76 -0.67 -2.66 10.70
C ASP A 76 -0.95 -2.38 9.22
N TYR A 77 -1.12 -1.11 8.85
CA TYR A 77 -1.42 -0.70 7.49
C TYR A 77 -0.30 0.15 6.93
N LEU A 78 0.40 -0.34 5.93
CA LEU A 78 1.40 0.45 5.21
C LEU A 78 0.74 1.14 4.02
N ILE A 79 0.72 2.46 4.03
CA ILE A 79 0.00 3.27 3.03
C ILE A 79 1.03 4.03 2.21
N ILE A 80 1.15 3.67 0.92
CA ILE A 80 2.15 4.22 0.03
C ILE A 80 1.47 4.82 -1.21
N PRO A 81 1.67 6.10 -1.52
CA PRO A 81 1.20 6.67 -2.77
C PRO A 81 2.02 6.12 -3.94
N ASN A 82 1.39 6.04 -5.11
CA ASN A 82 2.03 5.54 -6.33
C ASN A 82 3.36 6.24 -6.66
N SER A 83 3.49 7.54 -6.39
CA SER A 83 4.73 8.29 -6.62
C SER A 83 5.91 7.77 -5.79
N ILE A 84 5.68 7.36 -4.53
CA ILE A 84 6.71 6.79 -3.67
C ILE A 84 7.07 5.37 -4.12
N LEU A 85 6.07 4.58 -4.53
CA LEU A 85 6.31 3.25 -5.09
C LEU A 85 7.14 3.33 -6.38
N SER A 86 6.80 4.28 -7.26
CA SER A 86 7.53 4.58 -8.49
C SER A 86 8.98 4.96 -8.21
N ASN A 87 9.21 5.80 -7.21
CA ASN A 87 10.56 6.17 -6.79
C ASN A 87 11.33 4.96 -6.25
N CYS A 88 10.69 4.11 -5.43
CA CYS A 88 11.30 2.87 -4.95
C CYS A 88 11.65 1.89 -6.09
N ILE A 89 10.86 1.85 -7.16
CA ILE A 89 11.18 1.06 -8.36
C ILE A 89 12.35 1.69 -9.12
N ALA A 90 12.37 3.01 -9.30
CA ALA A 90 13.45 3.73 -9.96
C ALA A 90 14.79 3.63 -9.20
N MET A 91 14.74 3.56 -7.87
CA MET A 91 15.91 3.38 -7.00
C MET A 91 16.34 1.91 -6.84
N ASP A 92 15.74 0.97 -7.60
CA ASP A 92 16.04 -0.47 -7.53
C ASP A 92 15.81 -1.07 -6.11
N ILE A 93 14.97 -0.43 -5.31
CA ILE A 93 14.54 -0.94 -4.01
C ILE A 93 13.52 -2.06 -4.23
N ILE A 94 12.56 -1.83 -5.13
CA ILE A 94 11.55 -2.81 -5.54
C ILE A 94 11.90 -3.31 -6.94
N CYS A 95 12.20 -4.60 -7.03
CA CYS A 95 12.55 -5.25 -8.29
C CYS A 95 11.51 -6.29 -8.69
N GLY A 96 11.35 -6.50 -10.00
CA GLY A 96 10.44 -7.50 -10.55
C GLY A 96 10.32 -7.40 -12.07
N ILE A 97 10.35 -8.54 -12.75
CA ILE A 97 10.21 -8.59 -14.22
C ILE A 97 8.73 -8.39 -14.59
N ASP A 98 7.87 -9.31 -14.15
CA ASP A 98 6.42 -9.25 -14.38
C ASP A 98 5.64 -8.78 -13.13
N THR A 99 6.17 -9.08 -11.95
CA THR A 99 5.58 -8.73 -10.66
C THR A 99 6.63 -8.11 -9.75
N TYR A 100 6.39 -6.88 -9.30
CA TYR A 100 7.17 -6.20 -8.29
C TYR A 100 7.00 -6.90 -6.95
N SER A 101 8.13 -7.33 -6.38
CA SER A 101 8.17 -8.02 -5.09
C SER A 101 8.47 -7.02 -3.98
N LEU A 102 7.52 -6.87 -3.06
CA LEU A 102 7.64 -6.01 -1.89
C LEU A 102 7.65 -6.87 -0.64
N ARG A 103 8.72 -6.80 0.12
CA ARG A 103 8.89 -7.50 1.40
C ARG A 103 8.99 -6.46 2.49
N VAL A 104 8.00 -6.44 3.37
CA VAL A 104 8.04 -5.59 4.56
C VAL A 104 8.50 -6.45 5.71
N SER A 105 9.64 -6.09 6.29
CA SER A 105 10.16 -6.74 7.50
C SER A 105 9.95 -5.81 8.69
N TYR A 106 9.53 -6.39 9.81
CA TYR A 106 9.41 -5.66 11.07
C TYR A 106 10.53 -6.06 12.02
N ASP A 107 11.37 -5.10 12.39
CA ASP A 107 12.42 -5.31 13.38
C ASP A 107 11.92 -4.90 14.77
N SER A 108 11.74 -5.88 15.66
CA SER A 108 11.20 -5.63 17.01
C SER A 108 12.17 -4.92 17.94
N LYS A 109 13.48 -4.92 17.64
CA LYS A 109 14.51 -4.27 18.46
C LYS A 109 14.54 -2.76 18.23
N THR A 110 14.49 -2.36 16.97
CA THR A 110 14.50 -0.96 16.53
C THR A 110 13.10 -0.39 16.34
N ARG A 111 12.06 -1.24 16.36
CA ARG A 111 10.65 -0.89 16.09
C ARG A 111 10.45 -0.25 14.71
N LYS A 112 11.23 -0.69 13.72
CA LYS A 112 11.21 -0.14 12.36
C LYS A 112 10.60 -1.13 11.36
N TYR A 113 9.86 -0.59 10.41
CA TYR A 113 9.39 -1.31 9.24
C TYR A 113 10.30 -0.96 8.07
N THR A 114 10.92 -1.99 7.50
CA THR A 114 11.83 -1.84 6.36
C THR A 114 11.26 -2.54 5.14
N LEU A 115 11.21 -1.83 4.01
CA LEU A 115 10.83 -2.36 2.72
C LEU A 115 12.07 -2.89 1.99
N ASN A 116 11.99 -4.15 1.55
CA ASN A 116 13.04 -4.92 0.91
C ASN A 116 14.40 -4.81 1.61
N SER A 117 14.41 -4.63 2.93
CA SER A 117 15.61 -4.40 3.75
C SER A 117 16.47 -3.20 3.33
N LYS A 118 15.96 -2.31 2.45
CA LYS A 118 16.69 -1.17 1.88
C LYS A 118 16.12 0.18 2.30
N GLN A 119 14.79 0.28 2.42
CA GLN A 119 14.09 1.55 2.66
C GLN A 119 13.31 1.50 3.97
N ASP A 120 13.54 2.46 4.86
CA ASP A 120 12.65 2.65 6.01
C ASP A 120 11.30 3.19 5.52
N VAL A 121 10.22 2.49 5.89
CA VAL A 121 8.84 2.85 5.57
C VAL A 121 8.01 3.07 6.82
N THR A 122 8.66 3.15 7.99
CA THR A 122 8.02 3.33 9.29
C THR A 122 7.12 4.57 9.32
N ILE A 123 7.56 5.65 8.65
CA ILE A 123 6.80 6.91 8.56
C ILE A 123 5.45 6.80 7.82
N HIS A 124 5.26 5.73 7.04
CA HIS A 124 4.07 5.47 6.23
C HIS A 124 3.10 4.46 6.89
N ILE A 125 3.45 3.92 8.06
CA ILE A 125 2.62 2.96 8.80
C ILE A 125 1.47 3.69 9.49
N ASN A 126 0.26 3.14 9.33
CA ASN A 126 -1.03 3.61 9.86
C ASN A 126 -1.34 5.08 9.50
N ARG A 127 -0.73 5.61 8.45
CA ARG A 127 -0.79 7.04 8.11
C ARG A 127 -1.86 7.38 7.07
N PHE A 128 -3.11 7.02 7.39
CA PHE A 128 -4.26 7.25 6.51
C PHE A 128 -4.51 8.73 6.17
N GLY A 129 -3.99 9.67 6.96
CA GLY A 129 -4.07 11.11 6.66
C GLY A 129 -3.22 11.55 5.46
N GLN A 130 -2.43 10.66 4.85
CA GLN A 130 -1.76 10.93 3.56
C GLN A 130 -2.73 10.88 2.37
N ILE A 131 -3.91 10.29 2.56
CA ILE A 131 -4.98 10.32 1.58
C ILE A 131 -5.78 11.60 1.90
N ASN A 132 -5.51 12.71 1.19
CA ASN A 132 -6.19 13.99 1.39
C ASN A 132 -6.34 14.74 0.06
#